data_AF-A0A1M3TCD2-F1
#
_entry.id   AF-A0A1M3TCD2-F1
#
_cell.length_a   1.000
_cell.length_b   1.000
_cell.length_c   1.000
_cell.angle_alpha   90.00
_cell.angle_beta   90.00
_cell.angle_gamma   90.00
#
_symmetry.space_group_name_H-M   'P 1'
#
loop_
_entity.id
_entity.type
_entity.pdbx_description
1 polymer ?
#
loop_
_entity_poly.entity_id
_entity_poly.type
_entity_poly.pdbx_seq_one_letter_code
_entity_poly.pdbx_strand_id
1 'polypeptide(L)'
;MLSHWFAESEIRPGVTIQLNRSWTVLEACTEHISQYSKDQGSPGHPPASDATIRLICEQTDENIKSHIRVYKQIPAAGTEAEPAAIRAKQAKPCEPDELIALRALTKKGSRFTPRLLDSKNTTQDDSGFVPGGFLVYVAWEVVAGEQLGTEGRDEDCGFWRMERDKREIVRDHFRNNFLQLSKWGYMPLGGRLSNLVWDEESSTLFSVGFYMVTTNMKKRRWSPAVWFAWGLAKCPRPPGPDWDGSTSDWKW
;
A
#
# COMPACT_ATOMS: atom_id res chain seq x y z
N MET A 1 -12.99 17.26 -14.93
CA MET A 1 -12.23 16.49 -15.94
C MET A 1 -11.38 15.51 -15.14
N LEU A 2 -11.52 14.20 -15.36
CA LEU A 2 -10.65 13.22 -14.70
C LEU A 2 -9.27 13.34 -15.36
N SER A 3 -8.30 13.88 -14.64
CA SER A 3 -6.92 13.92 -15.11
C SER A 3 -6.29 12.55 -14.87
N HIS A 4 -5.83 11.90 -15.93
CA HIS A 4 -5.02 10.69 -15.85
C HIS A 4 -3.55 11.04 -16.09
N TRP A 5 -2.66 10.59 -15.21
CA TRP A 5 -1.21 10.85 -15.28
C TRP A 5 -0.41 9.67 -15.82
N PHE A 6 -1.10 8.59 -16.18
CA PHE A 6 -0.55 7.43 -16.85
C PHE A 6 -1.23 7.25 -18.21
N ALA A 7 -0.44 7.26 -19.28
CA ALA A 7 -0.94 7.02 -20.62
C ALA A 7 -1.29 5.55 -20.80
N GLU A 8 -2.28 5.24 -21.66
CA GLU A 8 -2.63 3.84 -21.96
C GLU A 8 -1.43 3.02 -22.46
N SER A 9 -0.50 3.65 -23.20
CA SER A 9 0.73 3.01 -23.64
C SER A 9 1.67 2.57 -22.50
N GLU A 10 1.47 3.09 -21.29
CA GLU A 10 2.26 2.73 -20.10
C GLU A 10 1.59 1.64 -19.25
N ILE A 11 0.25 1.52 -19.29
CA ILE A 11 -0.50 0.75 -18.27
C ILE A 11 -1.53 -0.23 -18.84
N ARG A 12 -1.78 -0.25 -20.15
CA ARG A 12 -2.75 -1.18 -20.73
C ARG A 12 -2.23 -2.64 -20.68
N PRO A 13 -3.11 -3.64 -20.68
CA PRO A 13 -2.71 -5.04 -20.76
C PRO A 13 -1.80 -5.31 -21.97
N GLY A 14 -0.77 -6.13 -21.77
CA GLY A 14 0.24 -6.46 -22.77
C GLY A 14 1.44 -5.51 -22.83
N VAL A 15 1.44 -4.38 -22.11
CA VAL A 15 2.62 -3.53 -21.98
C VAL A 15 3.68 -4.24 -21.15
N THR A 16 4.93 -4.22 -21.61
CA THR A 16 6.08 -4.74 -20.86
C THR A 16 6.78 -3.63 -20.08
N ILE A 17 6.88 -3.80 -18.76
CA ILE A 17 7.65 -2.96 -17.85
C ILE A 17 9.02 -3.62 -17.65
N GLN A 18 10.07 -2.92 -18.06
CA GLN A 18 11.44 -3.39 -17.91
C GLN A 18 12.09 -2.88 -16.60
N LEU A 19 12.21 -3.79 -15.64
CA LEU A 19 12.97 -3.64 -14.41
C LEU A 19 14.26 -4.49 -14.51
N ASN A 20 14.73 -5.08 -13.39
CA ASN A 20 15.75 -6.14 -13.49
C ASN A 20 15.19 -7.37 -14.21
N ARG A 21 13.87 -7.58 -14.08
CA ARG A 21 13.08 -8.56 -14.83
C ARG A 21 12.06 -7.87 -15.73
N SER A 22 11.53 -8.60 -16.70
CA SER A 22 10.49 -8.11 -17.62
C SER A 22 9.11 -8.52 -17.13
N TRP A 23 8.23 -7.53 -16.92
CA TRP A 23 6.90 -7.73 -16.37
C TRP A 23 5.84 -7.30 -17.37
N THR A 24 4.93 -8.19 -17.74
CA THR A 24 3.83 -7.88 -18.65
C THR A 24 2.60 -7.49 -17.84
N VAL A 25 2.01 -6.33 -18.14
CA VAL A 25 0.79 -5.84 -17.49
C VAL A 25 -0.40 -6.72 -17.87
N LEU A 26 -1.15 -7.18 -16.87
CA LEU A 26 -2.40 -7.90 -17.04
C LEU A 26 -3.60 -7.00 -16.77
N GLU A 27 -3.50 -6.13 -15.76
CA GLU A 27 -4.58 -5.27 -15.31
C GLU A 27 -4.03 -3.97 -14.70
N ALA A 28 -4.70 -2.85 -14.99
CA ALA A 28 -4.50 -1.60 -14.27
C ALA A 28 -5.62 -1.40 -13.24
N CYS A 29 -5.25 -1.21 -11.98
CA CYS A 29 -6.18 -0.92 -10.90
C CYS A 29 -6.39 0.60 -10.77
N THR A 30 -6.69 1.06 -9.56
CA THR A 30 -6.95 2.47 -9.26
C THR A 30 -5.68 3.34 -9.31
N GLU A 31 -5.82 4.49 -9.96
CA GLU A 31 -4.87 5.61 -9.89
C GLU A 31 -5.16 6.47 -8.66
N HIS A 32 -4.13 6.83 -7.90
CA HIS A 32 -4.22 7.76 -6.77
C HIS A 32 -3.40 9.00 -7.06
N ILE A 33 -3.96 10.17 -6.77
CA ILE A 33 -3.35 11.47 -7.05
C ILE A 33 -3.17 12.21 -5.71
N SER A 34 -1.94 12.65 -5.45
CA SER A 34 -1.56 13.49 -4.32
C SER A 34 -0.92 14.76 -4.87
N GLN A 35 -1.76 15.74 -5.24
CA GLN A 35 -1.31 16.99 -5.86
C GLN A 35 -1.40 18.14 -4.86
N TYR A 36 -0.29 18.84 -4.67
CA TYR A 36 -0.19 19.98 -3.77
C TYR A 36 -0.42 21.30 -4.53
N SER A 37 -1.19 22.19 -3.94
CA SER A 37 -1.36 23.56 -4.43
C SER A 37 -0.36 24.50 -3.75
N LYS A 38 -0.01 25.61 -4.41
CA LYS A 38 1.01 26.57 -3.90
C LYS A 38 0.64 27.23 -2.58
N ASP A 39 -0.65 27.29 -2.25
CA ASP A 39 -1.23 27.78 -1.00
C ASP A 39 -1.23 26.73 0.12
N GLN A 40 -0.89 25.47 -0.18
CA GLN A 40 -0.78 24.39 0.80
C GLN A 40 0.69 23.98 1.01
N GLY A 41 1.23 24.31 2.20
CA GLY A 41 2.55 23.83 2.64
C GLY A 41 3.32 24.83 3.49
N SER A 42 4.37 24.36 4.16
CA SER A 42 5.31 25.23 4.86
C SER A 42 6.09 26.07 3.83
N PRO A 43 6.15 27.41 3.97
CA PRO A 43 6.91 28.26 3.07
C PRO A 43 8.37 27.77 2.99
N GLY A 44 8.81 27.32 1.81
CA GLY A 44 10.21 26.99 1.51
C GLY A 44 10.47 25.56 1.01
N HIS A 45 9.69 24.55 1.39
CA HIS A 45 9.93 23.15 0.98
C HIS A 45 8.61 22.37 0.81
N PRO A 46 7.77 22.68 -0.20
CA PRO A 46 6.55 21.93 -0.43
C PRO A 46 6.84 20.47 -0.78
N PRO A 47 6.05 19.49 -0.31
CA PRO A 47 6.19 18.10 -0.76
C PRO A 47 6.03 17.97 -2.29
N ALA A 48 6.62 16.92 -2.87
CA ALA A 48 6.45 16.67 -4.30
C ALA A 48 5.01 16.21 -4.58
N SER A 49 4.39 16.73 -5.64
CA SER A 49 3.11 16.19 -6.12
C SER A 49 3.37 14.89 -6.86
N ASP A 50 2.49 13.91 -6.68
CA ASP A 50 2.66 12.59 -7.29
C ASP A 50 1.34 11.94 -7.71
N ALA A 51 1.43 11.07 -8.70
CA ALA A 51 0.39 10.14 -9.07
C ALA A 51 0.96 8.72 -8.97
N THR A 52 0.12 7.80 -8.50
CA THR A 52 0.48 6.39 -8.40
C THR A 52 -0.58 5.51 -9.04
N ILE A 53 -0.15 4.41 -9.65
CA ILE A 53 -1.05 3.39 -10.16
C ILE A 53 -0.55 2.02 -9.76
N ARG A 54 -1.47 1.17 -9.27
CA ARG A 54 -1.18 -0.25 -9.01
C ARG A 54 -1.60 -1.07 -10.22
N LEU A 55 -0.73 -1.96 -10.65
CA LEU A 55 -0.90 -2.88 -11.75
C LEU A 55 -0.81 -4.32 -11.24
N ILE A 56 -1.53 -5.23 -11.88
CA ILE A 56 -1.27 -6.67 -11.80
C ILE A 56 -0.42 -7.03 -13.00
N CYS A 57 0.72 -7.66 -12.76
CA CYS A 57 1.66 -8.04 -13.79
C CYS A 57 2.03 -9.52 -13.66
N GLU A 58 2.58 -10.06 -14.74
CA GLU A 58 3.18 -11.40 -14.78
C GLU A 58 4.61 -11.30 -15.28
N GLN A 59 5.53 -12.03 -14.64
CA GLN A 59 6.91 -12.12 -15.10
C GLN A 59 6.92 -12.89 -16.42
N THR A 60 7.47 -12.25 -17.45
CA THR A 60 7.37 -12.68 -18.85
C THR A 60 7.90 -14.11 -19.09
N ASP A 61 8.86 -14.57 -18.29
CA ASP A 61 9.53 -15.87 -18.48
C ASP A 61 9.17 -16.95 -17.44
N GLU A 62 8.53 -16.58 -16.32
CA GLU A 62 8.39 -17.47 -15.16
C GLU A 62 6.93 -17.63 -14.67
N ASN A 63 5.94 -17.01 -15.33
CA ASN A 63 4.53 -16.98 -14.92
C ASN A 63 4.33 -16.54 -13.44
N ILE A 64 5.25 -15.74 -12.91
CA ILE A 64 5.16 -15.22 -11.54
C ILE A 64 4.27 -13.98 -11.56
N LYS A 65 3.12 -14.04 -10.90
CA LYS A 65 2.27 -12.87 -10.71
C LYS A 65 2.84 -11.91 -9.68
N SER A 66 2.72 -10.62 -9.96
CA SER A 66 3.11 -9.55 -9.06
C SER A 66 2.09 -8.42 -9.05
N HIS A 67 2.08 -7.68 -7.96
CA HIS A 67 1.65 -6.30 -7.98
C HIS A 67 2.84 -5.42 -8.38
N ILE A 68 2.61 -4.44 -9.23
CA ILE A 68 3.57 -3.36 -9.48
C ILE A 68 2.90 -2.03 -9.20
N ARG A 69 3.48 -1.20 -8.32
CA ARG A 69 3.09 0.21 -8.21
C ARG A 69 4.12 1.09 -8.89
N VAL A 70 3.62 1.96 -9.74
CA VAL A 70 4.40 3.04 -10.34
C VAL A 70 4.09 4.32 -9.59
N TYR A 71 5.13 4.98 -9.08
CA TYR A 71 5.07 6.31 -8.49
C TYR A 71 5.67 7.28 -9.51
N LYS A 72 4.89 8.26 -9.96
CA LYS A 72 5.32 9.25 -10.95
C LYS A 72 5.16 10.65 -10.37
N GLN A 73 6.21 11.45 -10.41
CA GLN A 73 6.10 12.85 -10.02
C GLN A 73 5.24 13.61 -11.05
N ILE A 74 4.28 14.39 -10.56
CA ILE A 74 3.42 15.25 -11.38
C ILE A 74 3.67 16.72 -11.01
N PRO A 75 3.25 17.69 -11.85
CA PRO A 75 3.42 19.10 -11.56
C PRO A 75 2.61 19.48 -10.32
N ALA A 76 3.09 20.46 -9.57
CA ALA A 76 2.27 21.14 -8.57
C ALA A 76 1.02 21.74 -9.23
N ALA A 77 -0.09 21.76 -8.50
CA ALA A 77 -1.36 22.26 -9.03
C ALA A 77 -1.22 23.71 -9.52
N GLY A 78 -1.72 23.97 -10.73
CA GLY A 78 -1.61 25.26 -11.41
C GLY A 78 -0.29 25.50 -12.14
N THR A 79 0.54 24.46 -12.31
CA THR A 79 1.79 24.54 -13.12
C THR A 79 1.82 23.53 -14.27
N GLU A 80 0.72 22.81 -14.51
CA GLU A 80 0.61 21.77 -15.51
C GLU A 80 0.85 22.30 -16.93
N ALA A 81 0.37 23.52 -17.20
CA ALA A 81 0.50 24.20 -18.49
C ALA A 81 1.83 24.97 -18.64
N GLU A 82 2.67 25.01 -17.61
CA GLU A 82 3.96 25.71 -17.67
C GLU A 82 4.94 24.98 -18.60
N PRO A 83 5.92 25.71 -19.18
CA PRO A 83 6.96 25.10 -19.99
C PRO A 83 7.71 23.99 -19.25
N ALA A 84 8.17 22.98 -19.98
CA ALA A 84 8.91 21.83 -19.42
C ALA A 84 10.08 22.27 -18.53
N ALA A 85 10.82 23.33 -18.92
CA ALA A 85 11.92 23.89 -18.14
C ALA A 85 11.48 24.50 -16.77
N ILE A 86 10.23 24.94 -16.65
CA ILE A 86 9.67 25.43 -15.38
C ILE A 86 9.21 24.24 -14.53
N ARG A 87 8.54 23.25 -15.13
CA ARG A 87 8.14 22.01 -14.44
C ARG A 87 9.36 21.23 -13.93
N ALA A 88 10.44 21.16 -14.71
CA ALA A 88 11.69 20.47 -14.34
C ALA A 88 12.29 20.98 -13.02
N LYS A 89 12.13 22.27 -12.70
CA LYS A 89 12.60 22.84 -11.42
C LYS A 89 11.89 22.27 -10.19
N GLN A 90 10.78 21.58 -10.39
CA GLN A 90 10.03 20.91 -9.33
C GLN A 90 10.56 19.51 -9.04
N ALA A 91 11.44 18.96 -9.87
CA ALA A 91 11.98 17.61 -9.74
C ALA A 91 12.59 17.39 -8.34
N LYS A 92 12.19 16.29 -7.70
CA LYS A 92 12.71 15.87 -6.40
C LYS A 92 13.07 14.39 -6.43
N PRO A 93 14.07 13.95 -5.66
CA PRO A 93 14.25 12.53 -5.39
C PRO A 93 13.07 12.03 -4.54
N CYS A 94 12.69 10.77 -4.74
CA CYS A 94 11.70 10.08 -3.93
C CYS A 94 12.12 8.63 -3.73
N GLU A 95 12.03 8.15 -2.49
CA GLU A 95 12.02 6.73 -2.19
C GLU A 95 10.72 6.44 -1.41
N PRO A 96 9.71 5.82 -2.05
CA PRO A 96 8.42 5.60 -1.40
C PRO A 96 8.55 4.76 -0.13
N ASP A 97 7.81 5.13 0.92
CA ASP A 97 7.78 4.37 2.19
C ASP A 97 7.40 2.89 1.98
N GLU A 98 6.54 2.60 1.00
CA GLU A 98 6.20 1.23 0.61
C GLU A 98 7.44 0.42 0.17
N LEU A 99 8.31 1.01 -0.65
CA LEU A 99 9.55 0.38 -1.10
C LEU A 99 10.49 0.13 0.09
N ILE A 100 10.61 1.11 0.99
CA ILE A 100 11.43 0.99 2.20
C ILE A 100 10.93 -0.17 3.07
N ALA A 101 9.61 -0.23 3.30
CA ALA A 101 8.99 -1.25 4.14
C ALA A 101 9.12 -2.65 3.54
N LEU A 102 8.74 -2.83 2.27
CA LEU A 102 8.80 -4.14 1.61
C LEU A 102 10.24 -4.67 1.53
N ARG A 103 11.21 -3.79 1.23
CA ARG A 103 12.63 -4.15 1.23
C ARG A 103 13.09 -4.61 2.62
N ALA A 104 12.71 -3.88 3.66
CA ALA A 104 13.09 -4.21 5.04
C ALA A 104 12.43 -5.51 5.53
N LEU A 105 11.13 -5.71 5.27
CA LEU A 105 10.39 -6.90 5.65
C LEU A 105 10.91 -8.15 4.94
N THR A 106 11.21 -8.03 3.64
CA THR A 106 11.83 -9.12 2.85
C THR A 106 13.21 -9.49 3.41
N LYS A 107 14.06 -8.49 3.71
CA LYS A 107 15.38 -8.73 4.31
C LYS A 107 15.30 -9.38 5.69
N LYS A 108 14.23 -9.14 6.45
CA LYS A 108 13.97 -9.77 7.74
C LYS A 108 13.42 -11.20 7.62
N GLY A 109 13.15 -11.68 6.41
CA GLY A 109 12.58 -13.01 6.17
C GLY A 109 11.15 -13.14 6.69
N SER A 110 10.36 -12.05 6.63
CA SER A 110 8.94 -12.10 7.00
C SER A 110 8.20 -13.17 6.21
N ARG A 111 7.40 -13.98 6.91
CA ARG A 111 6.58 -15.06 6.31
C ARG A 111 5.11 -14.73 6.21
N PHE A 112 4.72 -13.53 6.66
CA PHE A 112 3.32 -13.09 6.75
C PHE A 112 3.13 -11.69 6.13
N THR A 113 4.05 -11.28 5.26
CA THR A 113 3.93 -10.08 4.43
C THR A 113 4.42 -10.39 3.02
N PRO A 114 3.93 -9.70 1.98
CA PRO A 114 4.45 -9.86 0.63
C PRO A 114 5.95 -9.60 0.55
N ARG A 115 6.66 -10.37 -0.27
CA ARG A 115 8.06 -10.13 -0.58
C ARG A 115 8.20 -9.07 -1.68
N LEU A 116 9.23 -8.24 -1.57
CA LEU A 116 9.71 -7.42 -2.67
C LEU A 116 10.34 -8.35 -3.72
N LEU A 117 9.86 -8.24 -4.96
CA LEU A 117 10.33 -9.06 -6.09
C LEU A 117 11.32 -8.28 -6.96
N ASP A 118 11.03 -7.00 -7.20
CA ASP A 118 11.87 -6.13 -8.02
C ASP A 118 11.60 -4.66 -7.67
N SER A 119 12.50 -3.77 -8.05
CA SER A 119 12.28 -2.33 -7.94
C SER A 119 13.22 -1.56 -8.85
N LYS A 120 12.78 -0.39 -9.32
CA LYS A 120 13.61 0.53 -10.11
C LYS A 120 13.32 1.96 -9.71
N ASN A 121 14.38 2.71 -9.38
CA ASN A 121 14.31 4.15 -9.19
C ASN A 121 14.93 4.80 -10.42
N THR A 122 14.17 5.64 -11.11
CA THR A 122 14.65 6.42 -12.27
C THR A 122 14.04 7.81 -12.25
N THR A 123 14.42 8.63 -13.23
CA THR A 123 13.82 9.94 -13.48
C THR A 123 13.08 9.95 -14.80
N GLN A 124 12.13 10.87 -14.93
CA GLN A 124 11.43 11.14 -16.19
C GLN A 124 12.36 11.84 -17.18
N ASP A 125 12.15 11.56 -18.47
CA ASP A 125 12.83 12.24 -19.57
C ASP A 125 12.27 13.66 -19.82
N ASP A 126 12.78 14.33 -20.84
CA ASP A 126 12.41 15.70 -21.21
C ASP A 126 10.95 15.86 -21.64
N SER A 127 10.28 14.77 -22.01
CA SER A 127 8.86 14.74 -22.38
C SER A 127 7.93 14.51 -21.18
N GLY A 128 8.48 14.12 -20.03
CA GLY A 128 7.73 13.81 -18.82
C GLY A 128 6.92 14.98 -18.26
N PHE A 129 5.98 14.65 -17.36
CA PHE A 129 5.18 15.62 -16.62
C PHE A 129 6.02 16.46 -15.65
N VAL A 130 7.13 15.92 -15.16
CA VAL A 130 8.17 16.70 -14.49
C VAL A 130 9.50 16.18 -14.99
N PRO A 131 10.13 16.82 -16.00
CA PRO A 131 11.43 16.37 -16.49
C PRO A 131 12.46 16.30 -15.37
N GLY A 132 13.19 15.19 -15.28
CA GLY A 132 14.10 14.91 -14.16
C GLY A 132 13.41 14.56 -12.84
N GLY A 133 12.08 14.66 -12.75
CA GLY A 133 11.29 14.24 -11.59
C GLY A 133 11.29 12.73 -11.43
N PHE A 134 10.98 12.24 -10.24
CA PHE A 134 11.08 10.81 -9.95
C PHE A 134 10.07 9.98 -10.75
N LEU A 135 10.48 8.74 -11.02
CA LEU A 135 9.65 7.66 -11.54
C LEU A 135 10.15 6.36 -10.88
N VAL A 136 9.35 5.82 -9.96
CA VAL A 136 9.74 4.67 -9.13
C VAL A 136 8.78 3.51 -9.35
N TYR A 137 9.34 2.33 -9.55
CA TYR A 137 8.61 1.07 -9.72
C TYR A 137 8.88 0.16 -8.52
N VAL A 138 7.83 -0.37 -7.93
CA VAL A 138 7.90 -1.31 -6.80
C VAL A 138 7.11 -2.55 -7.19
N ALA A 139 7.78 -3.69 -7.35
CA ALA A 139 7.15 -4.97 -7.67
C ALA A 139 7.16 -5.89 -6.46
N TRP A 140 6.00 -6.41 -6.06
CA TRP A 140 5.87 -7.31 -4.91
C TRP A 140 4.91 -8.46 -5.17
N GLU A 141 5.05 -9.47 -4.32
CA GLU A 141 4.33 -10.74 -4.39
C GLU A 141 2.80 -10.58 -4.30
N VAL A 142 2.09 -11.31 -5.16
CA VAL A 142 0.69 -11.63 -4.94
C VAL A 142 0.65 -12.81 -3.97
N VAL A 143 0.20 -12.57 -2.75
CA VAL A 143 0.10 -13.63 -1.72
C VAL A 143 -1.08 -14.56 -2.01
N ALA A 144 -0.97 -15.82 -1.61
CA ALA A 144 -2.07 -16.77 -1.66
C ALA A 144 -3.15 -16.40 -0.62
N GLY A 145 -4.36 -16.92 -0.84
CA GLY A 145 -5.49 -16.79 0.09
C GLY A 145 -6.54 -15.77 -0.31
N GLU A 146 -7.51 -15.59 0.58
CA GLU A 146 -8.68 -14.74 0.38
C GLU A 146 -8.58 -13.45 1.19
N GLN A 147 -8.87 -12.32 0.55
CA GLN A 147 -8.89 -11.03 1.23
C GLN A 147 -10.08 -10.96 2.21
N LEU A 148 -9.80 -10.58 3.45
CA LEU A 148 -10.76 -10.64 4.54
C LEU A 148 -11.81 -9.52 4.53
N GLY A 149 -11.58 -8.47 3.75
CA GLY A 149 -12.57 -7.43 3.51
C GLY A 149 -12.29 -6.59 2.30
N THR A 150 -13.24 -5.72 1.97
CA THR A 150 -13.14 -4.73 0.90
C THR A 150 -13.10 -3.34 1.49
N GLU A 151 -12.50 -2.39 0.78
CA GLU A 151 -12.41 -1.01 1.25
C GLU A 151 -13.81 -0.43 1.51
N GLY A 152 -13.98 0.14 2.72
CA GLY A 152 -15.21 0.82 3.11
C GLY A 152 -16.40 -0.08 3.48
N ARG A 153 -16.26 -1.41 3.54
CA ARG A 153 -17.34 -2.33 3.96
C ARG A 153 -16.87 -3.34 5.00
N ASP A 154 -17.21 -3.06 6.26
CA ASP A 154 -16.99 -3.98 7.40
C ASP A 154 -18.25 -4.81 7.75
N GLU A 155 -19.30 -4.69 6.93
CA GLU A 155 -20.56 -5.41 7.04
C GLU A 155 -20.64 -6.45 5.92
N ASP A 156 -20.78 -7.72 6.28
CA ASP A 156 -20.73 -8.89 5.37
C ASP A 156 -19.47 -8.95 4.47
N CYS A 157 -18.31 -9.03 5.13
CA CYS A 157 -17.03 -9.23 4.48
C CYS A 157 -16.46 -10.63 4.77
N GLY A 158 -15.38 -11.01 4.06
CA GLY A 158 -14.80 -12.35 4.11
C GLY A 158 -14.56 -12.87 5.53
N PHE A 159 -14.04 -12.02 6.42
CA PHE A 159 -13.84 -12.37 7.82
C PHE A 159 -15.14 -12.73 8.55
N TRP A 160 -16.19 -11.91 8.45
CA TRP A 160 -17.43 -12.12 9.21
C TRP A 160 -18.31 -13.26 8.66
N ARG A 161 -18.03 -13.74 7.44
CA ARG A 161 -18.64 -14.95 6.87
C ARG A 161 -18.00 -16.25 7.38
N MET A 162 -16.83 -16.17 8.02
CA MET A 162 -16.17 -17.35 8.60
C MET A 162 -16.88 -17.82 9.87
N GLU A 163 -16.82 -19.13 10.10
CA GLU A 163 -17.21 -19.73 11.38
C GLU A 163 -16.46 -19.11 12.55
N ARG A 164 -17.10 -19.07 13.72
CA ARG A 164 -16.54 -18.41 14.91
C ARG A 164 -15.14 -18.90 15.26
N ASP A 165 -14.92 -20.21 15.25
CA ASP A 165 -13.63 -20.80 15.63
C ASP A 165 -12.51 -20.41 14.65
N LYS A 166 -12.83 -20.26 13.36
CA LYS A 166 -11.88 -19.74 12.36
C LYS A 166 -11.53 -18.28 12.61
N ARG A 167 -12.52 -17.47 13.02
CA ARG A 167 -12.30 -16.05 13.36
C ARG A 167 -11.39 -15.89 14.58
N GLU A 168 -11.48 -16.78 15.55
CA GLU A 168 -10.55 -16.84 16.70
C GLU A 168 -9.10 -17.11 16.22
N ILE A 169 -8.90 -18.12 15.37
CA ILE A 169 -7.58 -18.45 14.80
C ILE A 169 -6.98 -17.24 14.05
N VAL A 170 -7.77 -16.61 13.18
CA VAL A 170 -7.34 -15.40 12.46
C VAL A 170 -6.96 -14.28 13.43
N ARG A 171 -7.74 -14.07 14.51
CA ARG A 171 -7.45 -13.04 15.52
C ARG A 171 -6.16 -13.31 16.29
N ASP A 172 -5.82 -14.58 16.54
CA ASP A 172 -4.56 -14.97 17.17
C ASP A 172 -3.36 -14.74 16.24
N HIS A 173 -3.46 -15.15 14.98
CA HIS A 173 -2.44 -14.84 13.97
C HIS A 173 -2.25 -13.33 13.82
N PHE A 174 -3.36 -12.57 13.75
CA PHE A 174 -3.33 -11.12 13.65
C PHE A 174 -2.59 -10.48 14.82
N ARG A 175 -2.91 -10.87 16.06
CA ARG A 175 -2.25 -10.34 17.25
C ARG A 175 -0.74 -10.54 17.21
N ASN A 176 -0.30 -11.74 16.84
CA ASN A 176 1.12 -12.09 16.75
C ASN A 176 1.83 -11.29 15.65
N ASN A 177 1.23 -11.23 14.46
CA ASN A 177 1.75 -10.51 13.30
C ASN A 177 1.81 -9.01 13.57
N PHE A 178 0.77 -8.43 14.19
CA PHE A 178 0.72 -7.02 14.58
C PHE A 178 1.85 -6.66 15.54
N LEU A 179 2.07 -7.47 16.58
CA LEU A 179 3.15 -7.24 17.54
C LEU A 179 4.53 -7.34 16.89
N GLN A 180 4.70 -8.26 15.94
CA GLN A 180 5.95 -8.42 15.21
C GLN A 180 6.21 -7.25 14.26
N LEU A 181 5.21 -6.82 13.48
CA LEU A 181 5.28 -5.61 12.65
C LEU A 181 5.58 -4.37 13.48
N SER A 182 4.94 -4.25 14.65
CA SER A 182 5.20 -3.15 15.56
C SER A 182 6.62 -3.17 16.12
N LYS A 183 7.18 -4.35 16.39
CA LYS A 183 8.59 -4.50 16.78
C LYS A 183 9.54 -4.12 15.64
N TRP A 184 9.17 -4.43 14.39
CA TRP A 184 9.98 -4.09 13.22
C TRP A 184 9.82 -2.64 12.76
N GLY A 185 8.75 -1.96 13.17
CA GLY A 185 8.52 -0.55 12.89
C GLY A 185 7.83 -0.27 11.55
N TYR A 186 7.20 -1.27 10.93
CA TYR A 186 6.50 -1.16 9.64
C TYR A 186 5.04 -1.61 9.78
N MET A 187 4.08 -0.72 9.59
CA MET A 187 2.65 -1.03 9.73
C MET A 187 1.82 -0.26 8.69
N PRO A 188 0.86 -0.89 8.00
CA PRO A 188 -0.10 -0.17 7.17
C PRO A 188 -0.86 0.89 7.99
N LEU A 189 -0.84 2.13 7.53
CA LEU A 189 -1.59 3.22 8.15
C LEU A 189 -3.09 3.00 7.94
N GLY A 190 -3.87 3.10 9.01
CA GLY A 190 -5.31 2.93 8.93
C GLY A 190 -5.75 1.51 8.54
N GLY A 191 -4.95 0.49 8.85
CA GLY A 191 -5.20 -0.89 8.45
C GLY A 191 -6.61 -1.40 8.81
N ARG A 192 -7.25 -2.09 7.86
CA ARG A 192 -8.58 -2.70 7.95
C ARG A 192 -8.53 -4.17 7.54
N LEU A 193 -9.68 -4.83 7.50
CA LEU A 193 -9.81 -6.18 6.94
C LEU A 193 -9.33 -6.26 5.47
N SER A 194 -9.41 -5.18 4.70
CA SER A 194 -8.84 -5.11 3.35
C SER A 194 -7.30 -5.18 3.31
N ASN A 195 -6.63 -4.99 4.45
CA ASN A 195 -5.18 -5.17 4.58
C ASN A 195 -4.80 -6.57 5.05
N LEU A 196 -5.75 -7.51 5.12
CA LEU A 196 -5.54 -8.87 5.59
C LEU A 196 -5.97 -9.88 4.53
N VAL A 197 -5.10 -10.86 4.26
CA VAL A 197 -5.39 -12.01 3.39
C VAL A 197 -5.17 -13.28 4.20
N TRP A 198 -6.18 -14.14 4.24
CA TRP A 198 -6.10 -15.43 4.93
C TRP A 198 -5.87 -16.54 3.92
N ASP A 199 -4.75 -17.24 4.06
CA ASP A 199 -4.47 -18.45 3.31
C ASP A 199 -4.74 -19.67 4.18
N GLU A 200 -5.80 -20.41 3.83
CA GLU A 200 -6.23 -21.60 4.57
C GLU A 200 -5.21 -22.75 4.44
N GLU A 201 -4.58 -22.90 3.27
CA GLU A 201 -3.67 -24.03 3.00
C GLU A 201 -2.42 -23.94 3.87
N SER A 202 -1.78 -22.76 3.93
CA SER A 202 -0.62 -22.56 4.79
C SER A 202 -0.95 -22.13 6.23
N SER A 203 -2.24 -21.92 6.55
CA SER A 203 -2.69 -21.33 7.81
C SER A 203 -1.97 -20.01 8.12
N THR A 204 -1.85 -19.13 7.12
CA THR A 204 -1.12 -17.86 7.23
C THR A 204 -2.05 -16.67 7.05
N LEU A 205 -1.99 -15.73 7.99
CA LEU A 205 -2.60 -14.41 7.82
C LEU A 205 -1.57 -13.41 7.30
N PHE A 206 -1.65 -13.05 6.03
CA PHE A 206 -0.79 -12.04 5.43
C PHE A 206 -1.29 -10.62 5.75
N SER A 207 -0.37 -9.75 6.17
CA SER A 207 -0.59 -8.30 6.19
C SER A 207 -0.16 -7.71 4.84
N VAL A 208 -1.06 -7.02 4.15
CA VAL A 208 -0.86 -6.45 2.81
C VAL A 208 -1.22 -4.96 2.75
N GLY A 209 -0.99 -4.31 1.61
CA GLY A 209 -1.36 -2.91 1.38
C GLY A 209 -0.45 -1.91 2.11
N PHE A 210 0.84 -1.89 1.77
CA PHE A 210 1.84 -1.02 2.37
C PHE A 210 1.97 0.37 1.71
N TYR A 211 0.99 0.77 0.89
CA TYR A 211 0.97 2.05 0.18
C TYR A 211 1.23 3.24 1.10
N MET A 212 0.45 3.31 2.19
CA MET A 212 0.59 4.29 3.25
C MET A 212 1.18 3.61 4.48
N VAL A 213 2.37 3.03 4.39
CA VAL A 213 3.01 2.41 5.56
C VAL A 213 3.59 3.47 6.49
N THR A 214 3.38 3.31 7.79
CA THR A 214 4.17 4.04 8.78
C THR A 214 5.54 3.38 8.91
N THR A 215 6.60 4.11 8.59
CA THR A 215 7.99 3.71 8.85
C THR A 215 8.45 4.25 10.20
N ASN A 216 9.40 3.55 10.85
CA ASN A 216 9.95 3.92 12.16
C ASN A 216 8.90 4.06 13.28
N MET A 217 7.83 3.28 13.22
CA MET A 217 6.78 3.32 14.24
C MET A 217 7.35 2.97 15.62
N LYS A 218 7.01 3.79 16.63
CA LYS A 218 7.29 3.45 18.03
C LYS A 218 6.55 2.17 18.41
N LYS A 219 7.24 1.26 19.11
CA LYS A 219 6.66 0.00 19.59
C LYS A 219 5.34 0.27 20.33
N ARG A 220 4.26 -0.32 19.85
CA ARG A 220 2.92 -0.23 20.47
C ARG A 220 2.71 -1.38 21.44
N ARG A 221 2.01 -1.10 22.53
CA ARG A 221 1.48 -2.14 23.41
C ARG A 221 0.24 -2.74 22.77
N TRP A 222 0.02 -4.03 23.00
CA TRP A 222 -1.22 -4.69 22.57
C TRP A 222 -2.41 -4.10 23.34
N SER A 223 -3.54 -3.94 22.65
CA SER A 223 -4.82 -3.58 23.24
C SER A 223 -5.93 -4.21 22.40
N PRO A 224 -7.04 -4.69 23.01
CA PRO A 224 -8.16 -5.20 22.23
C PRO A 224 -8.75 -4.17 21.26
N ALA A 225 -8.59 -2.86 21.52
CA ALA A 225 -8.97 -1.79 20.59
C ALA A 225 -8.37 -1.96 19.18
N VAL A 226 -7.25 -2.68 19.06
CA VAL A 226 -6.64 -2.98 17.77
C VAL A 226 -7.51 -3.95 16.95
N TRP A 227 -8.17 -4.94 17.56
CA TRP A 227 -9.12 -5.80 16.83
C TRP A 227 -10.28 -5.01 16.27
N PHE A 228 -10.87 -4.12 17.08
CA PHE A 228 -11.92 -3.21 16.60
C PHE A 228 -11.42 -2.31 15.47
N ALA A 229 -10.25 -1.67 15.64
CA ALA A 229 -9.66 -0.80 14.63
C ALA A 229 -9.41 -1.51 13.30
N TRP A 230 -9.16 -2.82 13.30
CA TRP A 230 -8.95 -3.60 12.09
C TRP A 230 -10.22 -4.31 11.58
N GLY A 231 -11.37 -4.11 12.22
CA GLY A 231 -12.65 -4.74 11.85
C GLY A 231 -12.79 -6.21 12.29
N LEU A 232 -11.86 -6.70 13.10
CA LEU A 232 -11.83 -8.08 13.64
C LEU A 232 -12.73 -8.27 14.87
N ALA A 233 -13.30 -7.19 15.40
CA ALA A 233 -14.33 -7.20 16.43
C ALA A 233 -15.31 -6.04 16.16
N LYS A 234 -16.58 -6.19 16.55
CA LYS A 234 -17.55 -5.09 16.52
C LYS A 234 -17.87 -4.65 17.94
N CYS A 235 -17.80 -3.36 18.19
CA CYS A 235 -18.14 -2.77 19.47
C CYS A 235 -19.35 -1.84 19.32
N PRO A 236 -20.35 -1.89 20.22
CA PRO A 236 -21.47 -0.93 20.23
C PRO A 236 -21.01 0.52 20.38
N ARG A 237 -19.89 0.75 21.07
CA ARG A 237 -19.28 2.08 21.27
C ARG A 237 -17.79 2.06 20.96
N PRO A 238 -17.32 2.80 19.94
CA PRO A 238 -15.90 2.85 19.61
C PRO A 238 -15.02 3.17 20.84
N PRO A 239 -13.92 2.44 21.07
CA PRO A 239 -13.00 2.74 22.17
C PRO A 239 -12.45 4.16 22.08
N GLY A 240 -12.71 4.97 23.11
CA GLY A 240 -12.22 6.34 23.24
C GLY A 240 -11.12 6.49 24.30
N PRO A 241 -10.70 7.73 24.60
CA PRO A 241 -9.68 8.00 25.63
C PRO A 241 -10.04 7.45 27.02
N ASP A 242 -11.33 7.41 27.36
CA ASP A 242 -11.83 6.96 28.68
C ASP A 242 -12.24 5.48 28.70
N TRP A 243 -11.91 4.69 27.67
CA TRP A 243 -12.26 3.28 27.62
C TRP A 243 -11.45 2.48 28.66
N ASP A 244 -12.15 1.73 29.50
CA ASP A 244 -11.60 0.95 30.62
C ASP A 244 -10.91 -0.36 30.20
N GLY A 245 -10.94 -0.69 28.91
CA GLY A 245 -10.38 -1.92 28.35
C GLY A 245 -11.36 -3.10 28.32
N SER A 246 -12.60 -2.92 28.77
CA SER A 246 -13.62 -3.97 28.75
C SER A 246 -14.08 -4.29 27.32
N THR A 247 -14.22 -5.59 27.05
CA THR A 247 -14.71 -6.11 25.76
C THR A 247 -15.92 -7.02 25.92
N SER A 248 -16.60 -6.97 27.07
CA SER A 248 -17.71 -7.87 27.40
C SER A 248 -18.92 -7.73 26.49
N ASP A 249 -19.13 -6.53 25.95
CA ASP A 249 -20.23 -6.17 25.04
C ASP A 249 -19.83 -6.25 23.55
N TRP A 250 -18.61 -6.72 23.25
CA TRP A 250 -18.12 -6.82 21.88
C TRP A 250 -18.67 -8.07 21.21
N LYS A 251 -18.96 -7.95 19.92
CA LYS A 251 -19.18 -9.10 19.04
C LYS A 251 -17.84 -9.58 18.52
N TRP A 252 -17.59 -10.87 18.76
CA TRP A 252 -16.37 -11.58 18.41
C TRP A 252 -16.54 -12.50 17.22
#